data_AF-A0A662GDZ0-F1
#
_entry.id   AF-A0A662GDZ0-F1
#
_cell.length_a   1.000
_cell.length_b   1.000
_cell.length_c   1.000
_cell.angle_alpha   90.00
_cell.angle_beta   90.00
_cell.angle_gamma   90.00
#
_symmetry.space_group_name_H-M   'P 1'
#
loop_
_entity.id
_entity.type
_entity.pdbx_description
1 polymer ?
#
loop_
_entity_poly.entity_id
_entity_poly.type
_entity_poly.pdbx_seq_one_letter_code
_entity_poly.pdbx_strand_id
1 'polypeptide(L)'
;MKERVSEILRKLGDRSHPSDCLVFYRPSFARGGGKANFGEFDAILASPTSVYLMESKWDGLSPNRKDEIELRKEQVLRHEIFAWYYRNWDSGYHSWREFKTEKEAVFPFKDRGIAPENSILARNLEFVLSKLHDHGYGGKRIRNVLLYFYDERISKKIRRVVTAEDGEEIDFEVVNIEYGRYTSGGFISLK
;
A
#
# COMPACT_ATOMS: atom_id res chain seq x y z
N MET A 1 8.32 -8.24 -7.45
CA MET A 1 7.99 -8.11 -6.01
C MET A 1 8.02 -9.45 -5.28
N LYS A 2 7.35 -10.51 -5.79
CA LYS A 2 7.30 -11.85 -5.15
C LYS A 2 8.67 -12.43 -4.77
N GLU A 3 9.65 -12.35 -5.66
CA GLU A 3 11.02 -12.85 -5.42
C GLU A 3 11.90 -11.92 -4.57
N ARG A 4 11.36 -10.76 -4.17
CA ARG A 4 12.11 -9.71 -3.47
C ARG A 4 11.53 -9.42 -2.08
N VAL A 5 10.55 -10.20 -1.61
CA VAL A 5 9.94 -10.02 -0.28
C VAL A 5 11.00 -10.04 0.82
N SER A 6 11.94 -10.99 0.80
CA SER A 6 13.03 -11.06 1.79
C SER A 6 13.93 -9.81 1.78
N GLU A 7 14.22 -9.27 0.60
CA GLU A 7 15.00 -8.05 0.46
C GLU A 7 14.24 -6.82 0.99
N ILE A 8 12.94 -6.73 0.67
CA ILE A 8 12.07 -5.63 1.11
C ILE A 8 11.95 -5.64 2.65
N LEU A 9 11.64 -6.80 3.25
CA LEU A 9 11.55 -6.96 4.71
C LEU A 9 12.86 -6.54 5.40
N ARG A 10 14.01 -7.03 4.90
CA ARG A 10 15.32 -6.66 5.42
C ARG A 10 15.57 -5.15 5.36
N LYS A 11 15.22 -4.49 4.26
CA LYS A 11 15.37 -3.03 4.10
C LYS A 11 14.44 -2.24 5.02
N LEU A 12 13.27 -2.81 5.38
CA LEU A 12 12.32 -2.26 6.34
C LEU A 12 12.67 -2.61 7.80
N GLY A 13 13.80 -3.28 8.04
CA GLY A 13 14.22 -3.72 9.37
C GLY A 13 13.36 -4.84 9.95
N ASP A 14 12.52 -5.48 9.15
CA ASP A 14 11.71 -6.62 9.55
C ASP A 14 12.47 -7.93 9.33
N ARG A 15 12.58 -8.73 10.39
CA ARG A 15 13.30 -10.01 10.40
C ARG A 15 12.39 -11.23 10.15
N SER A 16 11.10 -10.99 9.86
CA SER A 16 10.14 -12.05 9.59
C SER A 16 10.56 -12.89 8.39
N HIS A 17 10.34 -14.19 8.46
CA HIS A 17 10.60 -15.07 7.32
C HIS A 17 9.47 -14.87 6.28
N PRO A 18 9.76 -14.86 4.96
CA PRO A 18 8.73 -14.65 3.94
C PRO A 18 7.57 -15.66 3.97
N SER A 19 7.78 -16.88 4.50
CA SER A 19 6.71 -17.87 4.68
C SER A 19 5.67 -17.45 5.71
N ASP A 20 6.06 -16.58 6.63
CA ASP A 20 5.21 -16.07 7.71
C ASP A 20 4.54 -14.76 7.28
N CYS A 21 4.60 -14.42 5.99
CA CYS A 21 4.03 -13.20 5.46
C CYS A 21 2.85 -13.51 4.54
N LEU A 22 1.87 -12.60 4.54
CA LEU A 22 0.76 -12.59 3.58
C LEU A 22 0.97 -11.44 2.59
N VAL A 23 0.81 -11.71 1.29
CA VAL A 23 0.98 -10.70 0.25
C VAL A 23 -0.24 -10.64 -0.65
N PHE A 24 -0.81 -9.44 -0.79
CA PHE A 24 -1.80 -9.12 -1.80
C PHE A 24 -1.12 -8.29 -2.88
N TYR A 25 -1.08 -8.81 -4.11
CA TYR A 25 -0.57 -8.07 -5.25
C TYR A 25 -1.71 -7.32 -5.93
N ARG A 26 -1.51 -6.02 -6.15
CA ARG A 26 -2.47 -5.15 -6.82
C ARG A 26 -3.92 -5.25 -6.31
N PRO A 27 -4.17 -5.26 -4.98
CA PRO A 27 -5.53 -5.29 -4.47
C PRO A 27 -6.26 -4.01 -4.90
N SER A 28 -7.33 -4.20 -5.69
CA SER A 28 -8.11 -3.10 -6.26
C SER A 28 -9.32 -2.78 -5.40
N PHE A 29 -9.43 -1.52 -5.01
CA PHE A 29 -10.56 -0.93 -4.28
C PHE A 29 -11.29 0.05 -5.19
N ALA A 30 -11.54 -0.44 -6.41
CA ALA A 30 -12.22 0.19 -7.54
C ALA A 30 -11.55 1.48 -8.07
N ARG A 31 -11.72 1.71 -9.37
CA ARG A 31 -11.25 2.91 -10.08
C ARG A 31 -12.47 3.55 -10.75
N GLY A 32 -12.91 4.72 -10.26
CA GLY A 32 -14.08 5.44 -10.79
C GLY A 32 -14.70 6.38 -9.76
N GLY A 33 -15.33 7.47 -10.21
CA GLY A 33 -15.72 8.67 -9.42
C GLY A 33 -16.79 8.50 -8.32
N GLY A 34 -16.98 7.30 -7.78
CA GLY A 34 -17.81 7.09 -6.59
C GLY A 34 -17.09 7.53 -5.32
N LYS A 35 -17.81 8.17 -4.39
CA LYS A 35 -17.25 8.67 -3.12
C LYS A 35 -16.54 7.60 -2.28
N ALA A 36 -16.90 6.33 -2.41
CA ALA A 36 -16.26 5.28 -1.64
C ALA A 36 -14.96 4.72 -2.25
N ASN A 37 -14.71 4.96 -3.54
CA ASN A 37 -13.57 4.39 -4.24
C ASN A 37 -12.29 5.16 -3.90
N PHE A 38 -11.19 4.44 -3.68
CA PHE A 38 -9.91 5.04 -3.30
C PHE A 38 -8.70 4.42 -4.02
N GLY A 39 -8.92 3.55 -5.00
CA GLY A 39 -7.90 3.12 -5.96
C GLY A 39 -7.31 1.74 -5.65
N GLU A 40 -6.06 1.53 -6.02
CA GLU A 40 -5.40 0.21 -5.98
C GLU A 40 -3.98 0.40 -5.42
N PHE A 41 -3.56 -0.44 -4.48
CA PHE A 41 -2.16 -0.47 -4.06
C PHE A 41 -1.34 -1.31 -5.02
N ASP A 42 -0.04 -1.07 -5.14
CA ASP A 42 0.82 -2.03 -5.87
C ASP A 42 0.96 -3.34 -5.10
N ALA A 43 1.02 -3.26 -3.77
CA ALA A 43 0.82 -4.40 -2.89
C ALA A 43 0.43 -4.02 -1.47
N ILE A 44 -0.07 -5.02 -0.74
CA ILE A 44 -0.13 -5.03 0.71
C ILE A 44 0.66 -6.24 1.17
N LEU A 45 1.68 -6.02 2.01
CA LEU A 45 2.47 -7.07 2.63
C LEU A 45 2.19 -7.05 4.13
N ALA A 46 1.81 -8.18 4.72
CA ALA A 46 1.66 -8.32 6.16
C ALA A 46 2.69 -9.31 6.69
N SER A 47 3.31 -8.95 7.81
CA SER A 47 4.21 -9.77 8.60
C SER A 47 3.67 -9.90 10.03
N PRO A 48 4.25 -10.78 10.86
CA PRO A 48 3.92 -10.89 12.28
C PRO A 48 4.05 -9.57 13.07
N THR A 49 4.82 -8.59 12.56
CA THR A 49 5.07 -7.32 13.23
C THR A 49 4.25 -6.15 12.67
N SER A 50 4.00 -6.13 11.35
CA SER A 50 3.50 -4.93 10.66
C SER A 50 2.67 -5.27 9.42
N VAL A 51 1.80 -4.33 9.02
CA VAL A 51 1.15 -4.31 7.70
C VAL A 51 1.73 -3.16 6.89
N TYR A 52 2.31 -3.49 5.75
CA TYR A 52 2.96 -2.58 4.82
C TYR A 52 2.05 -2.27 3.66
N LEU A 53 1.64 -1.01 3.53
CA LEU A 53 0.91 -0.51 2.37
C LEU A 53 1.93 -0.01 1.36
N MET A 54 1.99 -0.64 0.19
CA MET A 54 3.07 -0.40 -0.78
C MET A 54 2.57 0.29 -2.04
N GLU A 55 3.23 1.39 -2.38
CA GLU A 55 3.17 2.04 -3.68
C GLU A 55 4.54 1.92 -4.34
N SER A 56 4.59 1.82 -5.67
CA SER A 56 5.83 1.72 -6.43
C SER A 56 5.98 2.85 -7.44
N LYS A 57 7.24 3.24 -7.65
CA LYS A 57 7.65 4.18 -8.69
C LYS A 57 8.88 3.65 -9.39
N TRP A 58 8.93 3.89 -10.70
CA TRP A 58 9.99 3.46 -11.59
C TRP A 58 10.62 4.68 -12.25
N ASP A 59 11.93 4.67 -12.43
CA ASP A 59 12.68 5.75 -13.07
C ASP A 59 12.64 5.75 -14.62
N GLY A 60 12.09 4.69 -15.22
CA GLY A 60 12.23 4.40 -16.65
C GLY A 60 11.60 5.40 -17.64
N LEU A 61 10.73 6.32 -17.21
CA LEU A 61 10.14 7.35 -18.09
C LEU A 61 10.70 8.76 -17.85
N SER A 62 11.37 8.97 -16.71
CA SER A 62 12.01 10.25 -16.38
C SER A 62 13.05 9.97 -15.29
N PRO A 63 14.35 10.00 -15.63
CA PRO A 63 15.40 9.75 -14.64
C PRO A 63 15.24 10.72 -13.47
N ASN A 64 15.10 10.18 -12.26
CA ASN A 64 15.03 11.06 -11.11
C ASN A 64 16.44 11.51 -10.75
N ARG A 65 16.69 12.81 -10.97
CA ARG A 65 17.97 13.45 -10.64
C ARG A 65 18.00 14.00 -9.22
N LYS A 66 16.85 14.00 -8.54
CA LYS A 66 16.69 14.40 -7.14
C LYS A 66 16.66 13.18 -6.23
N ASP A 67 16.90 13.40 -4.93
CA ASP A 67 16.75 12.41 -3.88
C ASP A 67 15.35 12.44 -3.23
N GLU A 68 14.37 13.07 -3.90
CA GLU A 68 12.98 13.18 -3.49
C GLU A 68 12.05 12.67 -4.60
N ILE A 69 10.89 12.17 -4.21
CA ILE A 69 9.84 11.78 -5.14
C ILE A 69 8.50 12.24 -4.64
N GLU A 70 7.71 12.80 -5.56
CA GLU A 70 6.41 13.32 -5.25
C GLU A 70 5.33 12.24 -5.37
N LEU A 71 4.51 12.12 -4.32
CA LEU A 71 3.27 11.36 -4.36
C LEU A 71 2.08 12.30 -4.52
N ARG A 72 1.14 11.89 -5.39
CA ARG A 72 -0.12 12.61 -5.59
C ARG A 72 -1.00 12.48 -4.35
N LYS A 73 -1.85 13.48 -4.10
CA LYS A 73 -2.79 13.50 -2.98
C LYS A 73 -3.65 12.24 -2.91
N GLU A 74 -4.08 11.69 -4.04
CA GLU A 74 -4.90 10.47 -4.08
C GLU A 74 -4.12 9.22 -3.67
N GLN A 75 -2.80 9.19 -3.88
CA GLN A 75 -1.94 8.09 -3.42
C GLN A 75 -1.81 8.14 -1.89
N VAL A 76 -1.65 9.34 -1.31
CA VAL A 76 -1.62 9.53 0.14
C VAL A 76 -2.98 9.17 0.77
N LEU A 77 -4.07 9.74 0.25
CA LEU A 77 -5.43 9.51 0.75
C LEU A 77 -5.82 8.04 0.74
N ARG A 78 -5.38 7.27 -0.26
CA ARG A 78 -5.60 5.82 -0.34
C ARG A 78 -5.03 5.10 0.87
N HIS A 79 -3.82 5.45 1.31
CA HIS A 79 -3.18 4.85 2.46
C HIS A 79 -3.94 5.18 3.75
N GLU A 80 -4.37 6.43 3.91
CA GLU A 80 -5.15 6.86 5.07
C GLU A 80 -6.49 6.14 5.17
N ILE A 81 -7.22 6.07 4.06
CA ILE A 81 -8.53 5.39 4.00
C ILE A 81 -8.37 3.91 4.35
N PHE A 82 -7.41 3.22 3.73
CA PHE A 82 -7.17 1.81 4.05
C PHE A 82 -6.74 1.62 5.50
N ALA A 83 -5.90 2.52 6.04
CA ALA A 83 -5.47 2.45 7.42
C ALA A 83 -6.62 2.63 8.40
N TRP A 84 -7.58 3.51 8.09
CA TRP A 84 -8.79 3.65 8.86
C TRP A 84 -9.64 2.37 8.82
N TYR A 85 -9.86 1.78 7.64
CA TYR A 85 -10.59 0.50 7.52
C TYR A 85 -9.92 -0.59 8.34
N TYR A 86 -8.60 -0.74 8.21
CA TYR A 86 -7.83 -1.74 8.93
C TYR A 86 -7.90 -1.60 10.45
N ARG A 87 -7.90 -0.37 10.98
CA ARG A 87 -8.00 -0.13 12.43
C ARG A 87 -9.41 -0.35 12.97
N ASN A 88 -10.43 -0.17 12.13
CA ASN A 88 -11.83 -0.23 12.54
C ASN A 88 -12.53 -1.55 12.18
N TRP A 89 -11.93 -2.35 11.30
CA TRP A 89 -12.41 -3.69 10.97
C TRP A 89 -11.98 -4.67 12.06
N ASP A 90 -12.94 -5.02 12.91
CA ASP A 90 -12.80 -6.11 13.88
C ASP A 90 -13.46 -7.38 13.32
N SER A 91 -12.95 -8.55 13.73
CA SER A 91 -13.61 -9.84 13.44
C SER A 91 -14.95 -10.03 14.13
N GLY A 92 -15.31 -9.14 15.06
CA GLY A 92 -16.63 -9.12 15.70
C GLY A 92 -17.78 -8.78 14.74
N TYR A 93 -17.52 -8.16 13.60
CA TYR A 93 -18.57 -7.85 12.61
C TYR A 93 -19.01 -9.10 11.85
N HIS A 94 -20.31 -9.37 11.83
CA HIS A 94 -20.88 -10.51 11.10
C HIS A 94 -21.13 -10.21 9.62
N SER A 95 -21.13 -8.93 9.24
CA SER A 95 -21.32 -8.50 7.85
C SER A 95 -20.76 -7.10 7.59
N TRP A 96 -20.43 -6.81 6.33
CA TRP A 96 -20.10 -5.45 5.90
C TRP A 96 -21.19 -4.42 6.21
N ARG A 97 -22.47 -4.82 6.17
CA ARG A 97 -23.62 -3.96 6.50
C ARG A 97 -23.50 -3.47 7.94
N GLU A 98 -23.27 -4.38 8.87
CA GLU A 98 -23.12 -4.07 10.29
C GLU A 98 -21.96 -3.09 10.54
N PHE A 99 -20.79 -3.40 9.98
CA PHE A 99 -19.62 -2.54 10.02
C PHE A 99 -19.94 -1.12 9.49
N LYS A 100 -20.59 -1.04 8.33
CA LYS A 100 -20.97 0.25 7.73
C LYS A 100 -21.93 1.01 8.63
N THR A 101 -22.99 0.37 9.12
CA THR A 101 -23.98 1.00 10.00
C THR A 101 -23.35 1.58 11.26
N GLU A 102 -22.42 0.86 11.89
CA GLU A 102 -21.77 1.34 13.12
C GLU A 102 -20.74 2.46 12.83
N LYS A 103 -19.91 2.30 11.79
CA LYS A 103 -18.74 3.16 11.60
C LYS A 103 -18.97 4.35 10.66
N GLU A 104 -20.07 4.41 9.92
CA GLU A 104 -20.33 5.47 8.94
C GLU A 104 -20.35 6.87 9.57
N ALA A 105 -20.92 7.01 10.77
CA ALA A 105 -20.97 8.28 11.48
C ALA A 105 -19.59 8.80 11.95
N VAL A 106 -18.60 7.91 12.07
CA VAL A 106 -17.23 8.23 12.53
C VAL A 106 -16.19 8.12 11.41
N PHE A 107 -16.63 8.00 10.16
CA PHE A 107 -15.73 7.97 9.01
C PHE A 107 -15.16 9.38 8.76
N PRO A 108 -13.82 9.59 8.85
CA PRO A 108 -13.25 10.93 8.93
C PRO A 108 -13.16 11.64 7.56
N PHE A 109 -13.37 10.92 6.46
CA PHE A 109 -13.14 11.41 5.11
C PHE A 109 -14.42 12.04 4.54
N LYS A 110 -14.61 13.35 4.75
CA LYS A 110 -15.84 14.10 4.44
C LYS A 110 -16.35 13.96 2.99
N ASP A 111 -15.44 13.90 2.02
CA ASP A 111 -15.77 13.75 0.59
C ASP A 111 -15.81 12.30 0.12
N ARG A 112 -15.73 11.37 1.08
CA ARG A 112 -15.75 9.94 0.86
C ARG A 112 -16.88 9.30 1.66
N GLY A 113 -17.19 8.06 1.33
CA GLY A 113 -18.13 7.24 2.09
C GLY A 113 -17.55 5.87 2.35
N ILE A 114 -18.10 5.17 3.35
CA ILE A 114 -17.83 3.75 3.49
C ILE A 114 -18.37 3.02 2.25
N ALA A 115 -17.65 2.01 1.77
CA ALA A 115 -18.05 1.21 0.63
C ALA A 115 -19.53 0.76 0.75
N PRO A 116 -20.37 0.98 -0.28
CA PRO A 116 -21.74 0.52 -0.24
C PRO A 116 -21.80 -0.99 -0.07
N GLU A 117 -22.78 -1.46 0.69
CA GLU A 117 -23.08 -2.88 0.79
C GLU A 117 -23.29 -3.50 -0.60
N ASN A 118 -22.93 -4.78 -0.76
CA ASN A 118 -23.04 -5.54 -2.01
C ASN A 118 -22.21 -5.00 -3.19
N SER A 119 -21.42 -3.93 -2.98
CA SER A 119 -20.47 -3.45 -3.98
C SER A 119 -19.25 -4.38 -4.07
N ILE A 120 -18.63 -4.42 -5.27
CA ILE A 120 -17.34 -5.10 -5.45
C ILE A 120 -16.29 -4.52 -4.50
N LEU A 121 -16.34 -3.21 -4.25
CA LEU A 121 -15.45 -2.52 -3.32
C LEU A 121 -15.58 -3.09 -1.91
N ALA A 122 -16.79 -3.18 -1.37
CA ALA A 122 -17.04 -3.72 -0.04
C ALA A 122 -16.54 -5.17 0.07
N ARG A 123 -16.83 -6.00 -0.93
CA ARG A 123 -16.36 -7.39 -0.98
C ARG A 123 -14.84 -7.51 -0.99
N ASN A 124 -14.16 -6.65 -1.75
CA ASN A 124 -12.70 -6.65 -1.81
C ASN A 124 -12.06 -6.16 -0.50
N LEU A 125 -12.63 -5.12 0.11
CA LEU A 125 -12.22 -4.63 1.44
C LEU A 125 -12.39 -5.72 2.48
N GLU A 126 -13.60 -6.25 2.62
CA GLU A 126 -13.93 -7.33 3.54
C GLU A 126 -12.99 -8.53 3.36
N PHE A 127 -12.76 -8.96 2.11
CA PHE A 127 -11.83 -10.05 1.84
C PHE A 127 -10.41 -9.77 2.34
N VAL A 128 -9.83 -8.62 1.99
CA VAL A 128 -8.45 -8.29 2.38
C VAL A 128 -8.35 -8.13 3.90
N LEU A 129 -9.28 -7.39 4.51
CA LEU A 129 -9.29 -7.10 5.94
C LEU A 129 -9.50 -8.36 6.78
N SER A 130 -10.46 -9.20 6.42
CA SER A 130 -10.67 -10.50 7.09
C SER A 130 -9.48 -11.42 6.91
N LYS A 131 -8.87 -11.48 5.72
CA LYS A 131 -7.66 -12.29 5.53
C LYS A 131 -6.48 -11.81 6.37
N LEU A 132 -6.29 -10.51 6.52
CA LEU A 132 -5.28 -9.95 7.44
C LEU A 132 -5.59 -10.34 8.90
N HIS A 133 -6.85 -10.21 9.31
CA HIS A 133 -7.28 -10.58 10.66
C HIS A 133 -7.10 -12.08 10.95
N ASP A 134 -7.61 -12.96 10.08
CA ASP A 134 -7.59 -14.42 10.22
C ASP A 134 -6.16 -14.99 10.34
N HIS A 135 -5.18 -14.34 9.72
CA HIS A 135 -3.76 -14.71 9.83
C HIS A 135 -3.07 -14.11 11.06
N GLY A 136 -3.81 -13.50 11.99
CA GLY A 136 -3.26 -12.89 13.20
C GLY A 136 -2.55 -11.56 12.96
N TYR A 137 -2.79 -10.92 11.81
CA TYR A 137 -2.26 -9.59 11.50
C TYR A 137 -3.26 -8.48 11.81
N GLY A 138 -4.38 -8.75 12.48
CA GLY A 138 -5.24 -7.70 13.03
C GLY A 138 -4.50 -6.83 14.05
N GLY A 139 -4.71 -5.51 14.02
CA GLY A 139 -4.14 -4.56 14.99
C GLY A 139 -2.62 -4.36 14.95
N LYS A 140 -1.91 -4.96 14.00
CA LYS A 140 -0.48 -4.72 13.76
C LYS A 140 -0.24 -3.30 13.27
N ARG A 141 1.00 -2.82 13.43
CA ARG A 141 1.36 -1.46 13.02
C ARG A 141 1.28 -1.33 11.49
N ILE A 142 0.56 -0.32 11.01
CA ILE A 142 0.63 0.08 9.59
C ILE A 142 1.89 0.87 9.33
N ARG A 143 2.56 0.56 8.22
CA ARG A 143 3.72 1.29 7.69
C ARG A 143 3.48 1.60 6.21
N ASN A 144 3.52 2.87 5.84
CA ASN A 144 3.40 3.27 4.44
C ASN A 144 4.77 3.16 3.79
N VAL A 145 4.84 2.48 2.65
CA VAL A 145 6.11 2.17 1.99
C VAL A 145 6.05 2.60 0.55
N LEU A 146 7.08 3.34 0.13
CA LEU A 146 7.37 3.56 -1.27
C LEU A 146 8.48 2.61 -1.72
N LEU A 147 8.17 1.74 -2.68
CA LEU A 147 9.15 0.97 -3.42
C LEU A 147 9.64 1.79 -4.62
N TYR A 148 10.90 2.25 -4.58
CA TYR A 148 11.50 2.95 -5.71
C TYR A 148 12.42 2.01 -6.49
N PHE A 149 11.99 1.66 -7.69
CA PHE A 149 12.77 0.87 -8.64
C PHE A 149 13.61 1.81 -9.49
N TYR A 150 14.94 1.67 -9.39
CA TYR A 150 15.87 2.55 -10.09
C TYR A 150 17.06 1.79 -10.69
N ASP A 151 17.67 2.41 -11.68
CA ASP A 151 18.95 2.01 -12.26
C ASP A 151 20.02 3.03 -11.84
N GLU A 152 21.00 2.58 -11.05
CA GLU A 152 22.08 3.42 -10.52
C GLU A 152 22.91 4.15 -11.59
N ARG A 153 22.85 3.69 -12.84
CA ARG A 153 23.54 4.33 -13.98
C ARG A 153 22.83 5.61 -14.45
N ILE A 154 21.53 5.74 -14.20
CA ILE A 154 20.70 6.85 -14.72
C ILE A 154 19.99 7.66 -13.63
N SER A 155 19.73 7.07 -12.46
CA SER A 155 18.92 7.67 -11.40
C SER A 155 19.58 7.57 -10.04
N LYS A 156 19.27 8.54 -9.17
CA LYS A 156 19.69 8.50 -7.76
C LYS A 156 18.69 7.74 -6.91
N LYS A 157 19.17 7.15 -5.81
CA LYS A 157 18.31 6.68 -4.72
C LYS A 157 17.49 7.83 -4.14
N ILE A 158 16.28 7.51 -3.72
CA ILE A 158 15.39 8.43 -3.02
C ILE A 158 15.61 8.32 -1.52
N ARG A 159 15.65 9.47 -0.86
CA ARG A 159 15.79 9.60 0.59
C ARG A 159 14.48 9.97 1.28
N ARG A 160 13.61 10.71 0.59
CA ARG A 160 12.32 11.14 1.14
C ARG A 160 11.23 11.15 0.10
N VAL A 161 10.01 10.97 0.57
CA VAL A 161 8.80 11.25 -0.19
C VAL A 161 8.37 12.68 0.13
N VAL A 162 7.99 13.43 -0.90
CA VAL A 162 7.29 14.71 -0.73
C VAL A 162 5.84 14.49 -1.16
N THR A 163 4.90 15.03 -0.39
CA THR A 163 3.49 15.02 -0.72
C THR A 163 3.14 16.35 -1.37
N ALA A 164 2.32 16.33 -2.43
CA ALA A 164 1.84 17.56 -3.05
C ALA A 164 1.17 18.46 -1.98
N GLU A 165 1.54 19.75 -1.96
CA GLU A 165 1.13 20.76 -0.97
C GLU A 165 -0.39 20.66 -0.69
N ASP A 166 -0.79 20.68 0.59
CA ASP A 166 -2.15 20.55 1.18
C ASP A 166 -2.66 19.16 1.63
N GLY A 167 -1.80 18.15 1.81
CA GLY A 167 -2.17 16.88 2.47
C GLY A 167 -1.61 16.76 3.89
N GLU A 168 -2.23 15.96 4.77
CA GLU A 168 -1.57 15.56 6.01
C GLU A 168 -0.31 14.74 5.66
N GLU A 169 0.81 15.07 6.31
CA GLU A 169 2.08 14.37 6.14
C GLU A 169 1.99 13.01 6.85
N ILE A 170 1.49 11.99 6.16
CA ILE A 170 1.78 10.62 6.58
C ILE A 170 3.19 10.27 6.12
N ASP A 171 3.98 9.70 7.03
CA ASP A 171 5.33 9.27 6.71
C ASP A 171 5.33 8.08 5.76
N PHE A 172 6.20 8.15 4.75
CA PHE A 172 6.52 7.04 3.86
C PHE A 172 7.96 6.60 4.06
N GLU A 173 8.13 5.30 4.32
CA GLU A 173 9.44 4.67 4.30
C GLU A 173 9.85 4.33 2.88
N VAL A 174 11.07 4.69 2.50
CA VAL A 174 11.57 4.49 1.14
C VAL A 174 12.43 3.23 1.06
N VAL A 175 12.02 2.29 0.22
CA VAL A 175 12.77 1.08 -0.12
C VAL A 175 13.28 1.21 -1.55
N ASN A 176 14.55 1.54 -1.68
CA ASN A 176 15.23 1.61 -2.97
C ASN A 176 15.62 0.21 -3.45
N ILE A 177 15.15 -0.19 -4.64
CA ILE A 177 15.44 -1.47 -5.29
C ILE A 177 16.19 -1.20 -6.59
N GLU A 178 17.44 -1.61 -6.63
CA GLU A 178 18.30 -1.51 -7.81
C GLU A 178 17.90 -2.58 -8.84
N TYR A 179 17.46 -2.17 -10.02
CA TYR A 179 17.09 -3.08 -11.10
C TYR A 179 17.98 -2.99 -12.35
N GLY A 180 18.82 -1.95 -12.48
CA GLY A 180 19.63 -1.71 -13.68
C GLY A 180 20.57 -2.86 -14.05
N ARG A 181 21.02 -3.62 -13.05
CA ARG A 181 21.87 -4.81 -13.23
C ARG A 181 21.15 -5.99 -13.88
N TYR A 182 19.82 -5.94 -13.95
CA TYR A 182 18.98 -6.99 -14.52
C TYR A 182 18.34 -6.55 -15.84
N THR A 183 18.73 -5.40 -16.40
CA THR A 183 18.16 -4.92 -17.66
C THR A 183 19.09 -5.10 -18.85
N SER A 184 18.50 -5.52 -19.97
CA SER A 184 19.11 -5.51 -21.30
C SER A 184 18.11 -4.94 -22.29
N GLY A 185 18.49 -3.90 -23.03
CA GLY A 185 17.63 -3.25 -24.03
C GLY A 185 16.30 -2.69 -23.49
N GLY A 186 16.25 -2.27 -22.21
CA GLY A 186 15.01 -1.77 -21.57
C GLY A 186 14.08 -2.85 -20.99
N PHE A 187 14.45 -4.13 -21.11
CA PHE A 187 13.70 -5.25 -20.54
C PHE A 187 14.40 -5.82 -19.30
N ILE A 188 13.62 -6.23 -18.29
CA ILE A 188 14.14 -6.97 -17.14
C ILE A 188 14.32 -8.44 -17.55
N SER A 189 15.55 -8.94 -17.48
CA SER A 189 15.85 -10.36 -17.64
C SER A 189 15.39 -11.13 -16.41
N LEU A 190 14.33 -11.92 -16.57
CA LEU A 190 13.93 -12.95 -15.61
C LEU A 190 14.96 -14.08 -15.73
N LYS A 191 15.79 -14.29 -14.70
CA LYS A 191 16.60 -15.50 -14.56
C LYS A 191 15.93 -16.41 -13.56
#